data_AF-A0A920QVZ6-F1
#
_entry.id   AF-A0A920QVZ6-F1
#
_cell.length_a   1.000
_cell.length_b   1.000
_cell.length_c   1.000
_cell.angle_alpha   90.00
_cell.angle_beta   90.00
_cell.angle_gamma   90.00
#
_symmetry.space_group_name_H-M   'P 1'
#
loop_
_entity.id
_entity.type
_entity.pdbx_description
1 polymer ?
#
loop_
_entity_poly.entity_id
_entity_poly.type
_entity_poly.pdbx_seq_one_letter_code
_entity_poly.pdbx_strand_id
1 'polypeptide(L)'
;MINLLNKKSYLKTNFNSILAVVTGNENDEQTIRIAHQLINKSQNSNIYIIYVIKVDRHLPLDASVPLSTPRGEEILTGIESMILH
;
A
#
# COMPACT_ATOMS: atom_id res chain seq x y z
N MET A 1 17.80 20.50 -5.74
CA MET A 1 16.63 20.57 -4.83
C MET A 1 15.41 20.84 -5.70
N ILE A 2 14.57 19.82 -5.95
CA ILE A 2 13.43 19.96 -6.85
C ILE A 2 12.32 20.73 -6.13
N ASN A 3 11.86 21.78 -6.78
CA ASN A 3 10.92 22.75 -6.23
C ASN A 3 9.49 22.17 -6.19
N LEU A 4 9.00 21.84 -4.99
CA LEU A 4 7.64 21.33 -4.74
C LEU A 4 6.56 22.44 -4.60
N LEU A 5 6.86 23.71 -4.88
CA LEU A 5 6.07 24.87 -4.42
C LEU A 5 4.81 25.30 -5.22
N ASN A 6 4.34 24.58 -6.22
CA ASN A 6 3.05 24.89 -6.89
C ASN A 6 1.88 23.97 -6.45
N LYS A 7 1.63 23.95 -5.14
CA LYS A 7 0.79 23.04 -4.32
C LYS A 7 -0.70 22.84 -4.71
N LYS A 8 -1.20 23.34 -5.84
CA LYS A 8 -2.63 23.21 -6.22
C LYS A 8 -2.93 22.70 -7.63
N SER A 9 -1.97 22.77 -8.58
CA SER A 9 -2.27 22.49 -9.99
C SER A 9 -1.92 21.08 -10.47
N TYR A 10 -1.03 20.36 -9.78
CA TYR A 10 -0.60 19.01 -10.21
C TYR A 10 -1.37 17.86 -9.55
N LEU A 11 -2.25 18.15 -8.58
CA LEU A 11 -3.11 17.16 -7.95
C LEU A 11 -4.46 17.02 -8.69
N LYS A 12 -4.48 17.26 -10.00
CA LYS A 12 -5.54 16.71 -10.87
C LYS A 12 -5.08 15.37 -11.45
N THR A 13 -4.50 14.53 -10.60
CA THR A 13 -4.20 13.15 -10.95
C THR A 13 -5.43 12.33 -10.63
N ASN A 14 -6.24 12.07 -11.64
CA ASN A 14 -7.37 11.15 -11.52
C ASN A 14 -6.85 9.74 -11.84
N PHE A 15 -6.26 9.06 -10.87
CA PHE A 15 -5.87 7.67 -11.06
C PHE A 15 -7.11 6.77 -10.96
N ASN A 16 -7.34 5.94 -11.97
CA ASN A 16 -8.39 4.91 -11.91
C ASN A 16 -7.95 3.69 -11.08
N SER A 17 -6.66 3.49 -10.91
CA SER A 17 -6.11 2.40 -10.11
C SER A 17 -4.82 2.83 -9.45
N ILE A 18 -4.66 2.48 -8.17
CA ILE A 18 -3.45 2.71 -7.39
C ILE A 18 -3.03 1.40 -6.76
N LEU A 19 -1.73 1.09 -6.82
CA LEU A 19 -1.13 0.00 -6.04
C LEU A 19 -0.37 0.60 -4.85
N ALA A 20 -0.87 0.35 -3.65
CA ALA A 20 -0.29 0.79 -2.39
C ALA A 20 0.49 -0.36 -1.76
N VAL A 21 1.81 -0.19 -1.61
CA VAL A 21 2.68 -1.17 -0.96
C VAL A 21 2.70 -0.89 0.54
N VAL A 22 2.47 -1.92 1.34
CA VAL A 22 2.48 -1.85 2.80
C VAL A 22 3.54 -2.78 3.37
N THR A 23 4.01 -2.45 4.57
CA THR A 23 5.22 -3.05 5.16
C THR A 23 5.01 -3.58 6.57
N GLY A 24 3.85 -3.32 7.18
CA GLY A 24 3.52 -3.61 8.57
C GLY A 24 4.06 -2.59 9.57
N ASN A 25 4.32 -1.35 9.15
CA ASN A 25 4.79 -0.28 10.02
C ASN A 25 3.79 0.90 10.07
N GLU A 26 4.01 1.83 10.99
CA GLU A 26 3.15 3.00 11.22
C GLU A 26 2.98 3.91 9.99
N ASN A 27 3.90 3.86 9.02
CA ASN A 27 3.83 4.68 7.82
C ASN A 27 2.81 4.14 6.79
N ASP A 28 2.33 2.91 6.95
CA ASP A 28 1.33 2.33 6.06
C ASP A 28 0.02 3.15 6.08
N GLU A 29 -0.36 3.72 7.24
CA GLU A 29 -1.51 4.63 7.34
C GLU A 29 -1.37 5.83 6.39
N GLN A 30 -0.19 6.44 6.37
CA GLN A 30 0.09 7.59 5.51
C GLN A 30 0.01 7.19 4.03
N THR A 31 0.51 6.00 3.70
CA THR A 31 0.47 5.42 2.34
C THR A 31 -0.97 5.27 1.86
N ILE A 32 -1.83 4.67 2.67
CA ILE A 32 -3.26 4.50 2.35
C ILE A 32 -3.96 5.86 2.23
N ARG A 33 -3.67 6.81 3.12
CA ARG A 33 -4.26 8.15 3.06
C ARG A 33 -3.87 8.88 1.78
N ILE A 34 -2.61 8.79 1.35
CA ILE A 34 -2.15 9.38 0.09
C ILE A 34 -2.84 8.70 -1.10
N ALA A 35 -2.93 7.37 -1.12
CA ALA A 35 -3.65 6.64 -2.16
C ALA A 35 -5.11 7.11 -2.27
N HIS A 36 -5.80 7.28 -1.15
CA HIS A 36 -7.17 7.77 -1.11
C HIS A 36 -7.33 9.25 -1.56
N GLN A 37 -6.29 10.08 -1.37
CA GLN A 37 -6.27 11.45 -1.89
C GLN A 37 -6.05 11.51 -3.40
N LEU A 38 -5.36 10.52 -3.97
CA LEU A 38 -4.96 10.48 -5.38
C LEU A 38 -5.95 9.72 -6.27
N ILE A 39 -6.78 8.84 -5.72
CA ILE A 39 -7.72 8.04 -6.51
C ILE A 39 -8.85 8.90 -7.09
N ASN A 40 -9.26 8.60 -8.33
CA ASN A 40 -10.39 9.25 -8.97
C ASN A 40 -11.73 8.79 -8.35
N LYS A 41 -12.33 9.63 -7.51
CA LYS A 41 -13.58 9.32 -6.80
C LYS A 41 -14.84 9.42 -7.67
N SER A 42 -14.76 9.99 -8.87
CA SER A 42 -15.94 10.17 -9.75
C SER A 42 -16.14 9.03 -10.75
N GLN A 43 -15.30 7.99 -10.69
CA GLN A 43 -15.37 6.81 -11.56
C GLN A 43 -15.24 5.54 -10.71
N ASN A 44 -15.52 4.39 -11.31
CA ASN A 44 -15.25 3.10 -10.68
C ASN A 44 -13.74 2.86 -10.63
N SER A 45 -13.12 3.26 -9.52
CA SER A 45 -11.67 3.25 -9.32
C SER A 45 -11.29 2.37 -8.13
N ASN A 46 -10.13 1.74 -8.20
CA ASN A 46 -9.70 0.75 -7.21
C ASN A 46 -8.36 1.13 -6.57
N ILE A 47 -8.24 0.90 -5.26
CA ILE A 47 -6.96 0.90 -4.57
C ILE A 47 -6.63 -0.56 -4.25
N TYR A 48 -5.51 -1.04 -4.76
CA TYR A 48 -4.97 -2.36 -4.50
C TYR A 48 -3.91 -2.24 -3.42
N ILE A 49 -3.99 -3.06 -2.38
CA ILE A 49 -3.06 -3.05 -1.26
C ILE A 49 -2.23 -4.33 -1.32
N ILE A 50 -0.91 -4.21 -1.27
CA ILE A 50 0.00 -5.35 -1.39
C ILE A 50 1.04 -5.37 -0.26
N TYR A 51 1.18 -6.52 0.38
CA TYR A 51 2.30 -6.84 1.25
C TYR A 51 3.21 -7.86 0.58
N VAL A 52 4.52 -7.61 0.58
CA VAL A 52 5.51 -8.51 -0.02
C VAL A 52 6.22 -9.26 1.10
N ILE A 53 6.04 -10.58 1.10
CA ILE A 53 6.78 -11.49 1.98
C ILE A 53 8.28 -11.44 1.62
N LYS A 54 9.09 -11.06 2.60
CA LYS A 54 10.55 -11.11 2.49
C LYS A 54 11.03 -12.50 2.90
N VAL A 55 11.70 -13.18 1.97
CA VAL A 55 12.33 -14.49 2.22
C VAL A 55 13.84 -14.31 2.26
N ASP A 56 14.50 -14.99 3.19
CA ASP A 56 15.96 -15.03 3.23
C ASP A 56 16.48 -15.76 1.98
N ARG A 57 17.33 -15.09 1.19
CA ARG A 57 17.89 -15.63 -0.05
C ARG A 57 18.98 -16.67 0.19
N HIS A 58 19.44 -16.86 1.42
CA HIS A 58 20.34 -17.96 1.77
C HIS A 58 19.60 -19.30 1.89
N LEU A 59 18.27 -19.28 1.95
CA LEU A 59 17.45 -20.49 1.97
C LEU A 59 17.27 -21.04 0.55
N PRO A 60 17.22 -22.38 0.39
CA PRO A 60 16.80 -23.04 -0.85
C PRO A 60 15.43 -22.55 -1.33
N LEU A 61 15.17 -22.66 -2.64
CA LEU A 61 13.88 -22.26 -3.24
C LEU A 61 12.69 -23.08 -2.70
N ASP A 62 12.94 -24.30 -2.24
CA ASP A 62 11.98 -25.24 -1.66
C ASP A 62 11.91 -25.16 -0.13
N ALA A 63 12.63 -24.22 0.50
CA ALA A 63 12.55 -24.03 1.94
C ALA A 63 11.14 -23.56 2.35
N SER A 64 10.56 -24.24 3.34
CA SER A 64 9.29 -23.83 3.93
C SER A 64 9.47 -22.51 4.68
N VAL A 65 8.61 -21.52 4.41
CA VAL A 65 8.60 -20.21 5.08
C VAL A 65 7.29 -20.01 5.88
N PRO A 66 7.02 -20.84 6.90
CA PRO A 66 5.68 -21.00 7.48
C PRO A 66 5.17 -19.76 8.23
N LEU A 67 6.05 -18.86 8.69
CA LEU A 67 5.66 -17.70 9.49
C LEU A 67 5.42 -16.42 8.68
N SER A 68 5.73 -16.42 7.38
CA SER A 68 5.64 -15.19 6.58
C SER A 68 4.24 -14.88 6.07
N THR A 69 3.44 -15.89 5.77
CA THR A 69 2.05 -15.72 5.33
C THR A 69 1.14 -15.17 6.44
N PRO A 70 1.13 -15.75 7.66
CA PRO A 70 0.27 -15.23 8.74
C PRO A 70 0.55 -13.77 9.07
N ARG A 71 1.82 -13.34 9.01
CA ARG A 71 2.19 -11.93 9.22
C ARG A 71 1.64 -11.02 8.13
N GLY A 72 1.67 -11.46 6.88
CA GLY A 72 1.09 -10.70 5.77
C GLY A 72 -0.42 -10.51 5.93
N GLU A 73 -1.13 -11.58 6.29
CA GLU A 73 -2.57 -11.53 6.57
C GLU A 73 -2.88 -10.57 7.73
N GLU A 74 -2.15 -10.66 8.85
CA GLU A 74 -2.33 -9.75 9.99
C GLU A 74 -2.21 -8.27 9.59
N ILE A 75 -1.20 -7.94 8.77
CA ILE A 75 -0.98 -6.57 8.29
C ILE A 75 -2.14 -6.13 7.39
N LEU A 76 -2.55 -6.97 6.44
CA LEU A 76 -3.63 -6.64 5.51
C LEU A 76 -4.98 -6.48 6.24
N THR A 77 -5.30 -7.37 7.18
CA THR A 77 -6.51 -7.26 8.02
C THR A 77 -6.50 -5.98 8.89
N GLY A 78 -5.33 -5.58 9.40
CA GLY A 78 -5.18 -4.33 10.13
C GLY A 78 -5.51 -3.10 9.27
N ILE A 79 -5.06 -3.11 8.01
CA ILE A 79 -5.35 -2.03 7.06
C ILE A 79 -6.83 -2.02 6.65
N GLU A 80 -7.44 -3.18 6.41
CA GLU A 80 -8.87 -3.28 6.14
C GLU A 80 -9.70 -2.67 7.27
N SER A 81 -9.33 -2.98 8.51
CA SER A 81 -9.99 -2.41 9.71
C SER A 81 -9.87 -0.89 9.78
N MET A 82 -8.74 -0.33 9.34
CA MET A 82 -8.51 1.13 9.29
C MET A 82 -9.32 1.82 8.18
N ILE A 83 -9.62 1.12 7.08
CA ILE A 83 -10.36 1.69 5.94
C ILE A 83 -11.88 1.61 6.16
N LEU A 84 -12.35 0.59 6.87
CA LEU A 84 -13.78 0.31 7.08
C LEU A 84 -14.40 1.07 8.27
N HIS A 85 -13.59 1.78 9.07
CA HIS A 85 -14.00 2.61 10.19
C HIS A 85 -13.73 4.10 9.92
#